data_AF-D3AQT4-F1
#
_entry.id   AF-D3AQT4-F1
#
_cell.length_a   1.000
_cell.length_b   1.000
_cell.length_c   1.000
_cell.angle_alpha   90.00
_cell.angle_beta   90.00
_cell.angle_gamma   90.00
#
_symmetry.space_group_name_H-M   'P 1'
#
loop_
_entity.id
_entity.type
_entity.pdbx_description
1 polymer ?
#
loop_
_entity_poly.entity_id
_entity_poly.type
_entity_poly.pdbx_seq_one_letter_code
_entity_poly.pdbx_strand_id
1 'polypeptide(L)' 'TTNPRNRAIVESISEVCLKLGIRMVAEGIENEEQYAVLRACGIDLFQGYLFSRPIPVEEFERDYLGKP' A
#
# COMPACT_ATOMS: atom_id res chain seq x y z
N THR A 1 7.71 7.93 3.46
CA THR A 1 8.78 7.01 3.03
C THR A 1 9.94 7.71 2.31
N THR A 2 9.91 9.04 2.17
CA THR A 2 11.00 9.83 1.56
C THR A 2 12.20 10.06 2.50
N ASN A 3 12.02 9.80 3.80
CA ASN A 3 13.13 9.80 4.77
C ASN A 3 13.99 8.53 4.59
N PRO A 4 15.32 8.63 4.41
CA PRO A 4 16.22 7.50 4.21
C PRO A 4 16.16 6.42 5.29
N ARG A 5 15.92 6.82 6.56
CA ARG A 5 15.78 5.87 7.68
C ARG A 5 14.53 5.02 7.53
N ASN A 6 13.40 5.64 7.20
CA ASN A 6 12.14 4.94 7.00
C ASN A 6 12.24 3.99 5.81
N ARG A 7 12.93 4.41 4.74
CA ARG A 7 13.19 3.57 3.59
C ARG A 7 13.99 2.32 3.94
N ALA A 8 15.09 2.45 4.69
CA ALA A 8 15.90 1.31 5.11
C ALA A 8 15.11 0.31 5.98
N ILE A 9 14.23 0.81 6.86
CA ILE A 9 13.34 -0.03 7.68
C ILE A 9 12.38 -0.81 6.78
N VAL A 10 11.72 -0.13 5.84
CA VAL A 10 10.80 -0.78 4.90
C VAL A 10 11.52 -1.84 4.07
N GLU A 11 12.67 -1.51 3.47
CA GLU A 11 13.43 -2.44 2.64
C GLU A 11 13.80 -3.71 3.44
N SER A 12 14.23 -3.54 4.69
CA SER A 12 14.58 -4.66 5.58
C SER A 12 13.38 -5.55 5.92
N ILE A 13 12.23 -4.95 6.26
CA ILE A 13 11.00 -5.69 6.57
C ILE A 13 10.50 -6.42 5.33
N SER A 14 10.47 -5.74 4.19
CA SER A 14 10.01 -6.31 2.93
C SER A 14 10.85 -7.51 2.52
N GLU A 15 12.18 -7.45 2.66
CA GLU A 15 13.06 -8.58 2.35
C GLU A 15 12.73 -9.82 3.19
N VAL A 16 12.49 -9.64 4.49
CA VAL A 16 12.11 -10.74 5.40
C VAL A 16 10.75 -11.32 5.01
N CYS A 17 9.75 -10.47 4.77
CA CYS A 17 8.42 -10.91 4.38
C CYS A 17 8.43 -11.68 3.05
N LEU A 18 9.14 -11.18 2.04
CA LEU A 18 9.27 -11.85 0.74
C LEU A 18 9.92 -13.23 0.86
N LYS A 19 11.00 -13.35 1.65
CA LYS A 19 11.67 -14.64 1.92
C LYS A 19 10.76 -15.65 2.61
N LEU A 20 9.85 -15.18 3.45
CA LEU A 20 8.90 -16.02 4.19
C LEU A 20 7.58 -16.25 3.45
N GLY A 21 7.40 -15.67 2.25
CA GLY A 21 6.13 -15.73 1.51
C GLY A 21 4.98 -15.00 2.21
N ILE A 22 5.29 -14.01 3.06
CA ILE A 22 4.30 -13.20 3.78
C ILE A 22 3.82 -12.09 2.86
N ARG A 23 2.50 -12.00 2.67
CA ARG A 23 1.88 -10.91 1.93
C ARG A 23 1.82 -9.64 2.79
N MET A 24 2.20 -8.51 2.20
CA MET A 24 2.24 -7.21 2.87
C MET A 24 1.18 -6.27 2.31
N VAL A 25 0.68 -5.38 3.17
CA VAL A 25 -0.07 -4.18 2.79
C VAL A 25 0.67 -2.95 3.29
N ALA A 26 0.88 -1.97 2.40
CA ALA A 26 1.38 -0.66 2.78
C ALA A 26 0.21 0.32 2.95
N GLU A 27 0.01 0.80 4.18
CA GLU A 27 -1.06 1.73 4.54
C GLU A 27 -0.56 3.19 4.61
N GLY A 28 -1.48 4.14 4.47
CA GLY A 28 -1.18 5.57 4.57
C GLY A 28 -0.47 6.17 3.35
N ILE A 29 -0.71 5.64 2.14
CA ILE A 29 -0.13 6.17 0.91
C ILE A 29 -0.87 7.43 0.48
N GLU A 30 -0.19 8.57 0.45
CA GLU A 30 -0.78 9.88 0.14
C GLU A 30 -0.33 10.45 -1.20
N ASN A 31 0.80 9.96 -1.76
CA ASN A 31 1.33 10.46 -3.03
C ASN A 31 2.08 9.39 -3.84
N GLU A 32 2.27 9.68 -5.13
CA GLU A 32 2.90 8.78 -6.11
C GLU A 32 4.35 8.41 -5.76
N GLU A 33 5.10 9.32 -5.13
CA GLU A 33 6.49 9.04 -4.74
C GLU A 33 6.54 7.95 -3.66
N GLN A 34 5.66 8.02 -2.66
CA GLN A 34 5.55 6.99 -1.63
C GLN A 34 5.16 5.63 -2.24
N TYR A 35 4.19 5.64 -3.16
CA TYR A 35 3.73 4.44 -3.87
C TYR A 35 4.88 3.80 -4.67
N ALA A 36 5.61 4.58 -5.47
CA ALA A 36 6.71 4.08 -6.29
C ALA A 36 7.83 3.43 -5.45
N VAL A 37 8.21 4.05 -4.32
CA VAL A 37 9.23 3.51 -3.42
C VAL A 37 8.79 2.18 -2.82
N LEU A 38 7.55 2.09 -2.33
CA LEU A 38 7.05 0.88 -1.68
C LEU A 38 6.81 -0.26 -2.67
N ARG A 39 6.35 0.05 -3.89
CA ARG A 39 6.22 -0.91 -4.98
C ARG A 39 7.57 -1.48 -5.38
N ALA A 40 8.63 -0.66 -5.43
CA ALA A 40 9.98 -1.14 -5.69
C ALA A 40 10.52 -2.09 -4.59
N CYS A 41 9.94 -2.04 -3.38
CA CYS A 41 10.26 -2.96 -2.29
C CYS A 41 9.51 -4.31 -2.38
N GLY A 42 8.74 -4.56 -3.45
CA GLY A 42 8.00 -5.81 -3.64
C GLY A 42 6.70 -5.92 -2.81
N ILE A 43 6.13 -4.79 -2.41
CA ILE A 43 4.81 -4.74 -1.79
C ILE A 43 3.75 -4.69 -2.90
N ASP A 44 2.71 -5.52 -2.79
CA ASP A 44 1.69 -5.66 -3.84
C ASP A 44 0.29 -5.14 -3.42
N LEU A 45 0.07 -4.88 -2.12
CA LEU A 45 -1.18 -4.31 -1.61
C LEU A 45 -0.93 -2.94 -1.01
N PHE A 46 -1.84 -2.00 -1.29
CA PHE A 46 -1.70 -0.61 -0.88
C PHE A 46 -3.03 -0.04 -0.42
N GLN A 47 -2.97 0.85 0.57
CA GLN A 47 -4.11 1.62 1.04
C GLN A 47 -3.67 3.05 1.35
N GLY A 48 -4.48 4.03 0.98
CA GLY A 48 -4.25 5.42 1.36
C GLY A 48 -5.00 6.41 0.48
N TYR A 49 -4.88 7.68 0.84
CA TYR A 49 -5.58 8.80 0.19
C TYR A 49 -5.14 9.05 -1.24
N LEU A 50 -4.00 8.50 -1.68
CA LEU A 50 -3.64 8.46 -3.09
C LEU A 50 -4.70 7.71 -3.91
N PHE A 51 -5.28 6.64 -3.36
CA PHE A 51 -6.25 5.79 -4.06
C PHE A 51 -7.68 6.26 -3.81
N SER A 52 -8.03 6.49 -2.55
CA SER A 52 -9.34 7.01 -2.16
C SER A 52 -9.31 7.48 -0.70
N ARG A 53 -10.19 8.43 -0.37
CA ARG A 53 -10.53 8.72 1.03
C ARG A 53 -11.50 7.65 1.55
N PRO A 54 -11.73 7.54 2.88
CA PRO A 54 -12.82 6.75 3.39
C PRO A 54 -14.14 7.26 2.81
N ILE A 55 -14.95 6.33 2.31
CA ILE A 55 -16.24 6.59 1.66
C ILE A 55 -17.34 5.81 2.39
N PRO A 56 -18.62 6.23 2.29
CA PRO A 56 -19.76 5.44 2.75
C PRO A 56 -19.81 4.06 2.09
N VAL A 57 -20.44 3.10 2.78
CA VAL A 57 -20.53 1.71 2.30
C VAL A 57 -21.30 1.62 0.98
N GLU A 58 -22.32 2.45 0.79
CA GLU A 58 -23.16 2.47 -0.42
C GLU A 58 -22.37 2.95 -1.65
N GLU A 59 -21.42 3.87 -1.44
CA GLU A 59 -20.50 4.32 -2.49
C GLU A 59 -19.50 3.23 -2.84
N PHE A 60 -18.94 2.57 -1.82
CA PHE A 60 -18.01 1.47 -2.02
C PHE A 60 -18.66 0.30 -2.78
N GLU A 61 -19.86 -0.09 -2.37
CA GLU A 61 -20.63 -1.15 -3.02
C GLU A 61 -20.91 -0.81 -4.48
N ARG A 62 -21.34 0.42 -4.78
CA ARG A 62 -21.65 0.84 -6.15
C ARG A 62 -20.42 0.83 -7.07
N ASP A 63 -19.27 1.29 -6.57
CA ASP A 63 -18.11 1.61 -7.42
C ASP A 63 -17.07 0.47 -7.46
N TYR A 64 -17.00 -0.39 -6.43
CA TYR A 64 -15.97 -1.42 -6.28
C TYR A 64 -16.49 -2.86 -6.13
N LEU A 65 -17.73 -3.05 -5.68
CA LEU A 65 -18.38 -4.37 -5.68
C LEU A 65 -19.27 -4.45 -6.92
N GLY A 66 -18.79 -5.11 -7.98
CA GLY A 66 -19.58 -5.30 -9.20
C GLY A 66 -21.00 -5.78 -8.85
N LYS A 67 -22.02 -5.30 -9.60
CA LYS A 67 -23.37 -5.85 -9.46
C LYS A 67 -23.29 -7.37 -9.56
N PRO A 68 -23.99 -8.12 -8.68
CA PRO A 68 -24.08 -9.56 -8.84
C PRO A 68 -24.57 -9.94 -10.25
#